data_AF-T2IKH2-F1
#
_entry.id   AF-T2IKH2-F1
#
_cell.length_a   1.000
_cell.length_b   1.000
_cell.length_c   1.000
_cell.angle_alpha   90.00
_cell.angle_beta   90.00
_cell.angle_gamma   90.00
#
_symmetry.space_group_name_H-M   'P 1'
#
loop_
_entity.id
_entity.type
_entity.pdbx_description
1 polymer ?
#
loop_
_entity_poly.entity_id
_entity_poly.type
_entity_poly.pdbx_seq_one_letter_code
_entity_poly.pdbx_strand_id
1 'polypeptide(L)'
;MYPPNQSKTAPPSLQPPSTPSNNLPPAPPLPPPTAVSTPQQNTVSVPPEIAANPQLPRNTGHQLVGVLESGERSTAIFTFNGMSRRFEIGEAVGSSGGILMGVQNQQAVIYHNGQTKYVDVGQGF
;
A
#
# COMPACT_ATOMS: atom_id res chain seq x y z
N MET A 1 -16.11 -46.75 -58.13
CA MET A 1 -15.11 -45.67 -58.31
C MET A 1 -15.04 -44.88 -57.00
N TYR A 2 -14.11 -45.25 -56.11
CA TYR A 2 -13.86 -44.54 -54.84
C TYR A 2 -12.74 -43.50 -55.07
N PRO A 3 -12.81 -42.29 -54.49
CA PRO A 3 -11.71 -41.33 -54.57
C PRO A 3 -10.53 -41.76 -53.67
N PRO A 4 -9.29 -41.40 -54.03
CA PRO A 4 -8.11 -41.80 -53.30
C PRO A 4 -7.90 -40.98 -52.01
N ASN A 5 -7.43 -41.72 -51.01
CA ASN A 5 -6.74 -41.36 -49.77
C ASN A 5 -6.33 -39.88 -49.62
N GLN A 6 -7.01 -39.14 -48.73
CA GLN A 6 -6.51 -37.84 -48.26
C GLN A 6 -5.49 -38.07 -47.15
N SER A 7 -4.23 -37.75 -47.44
CA SER A 7 -3.13 -37.68 -46.48
C SER A 7 -3.40 -36.60 -45.44
N LYS A 8 -3.57 -37.02 -44.19
CA LYS A 8 -3.69 -36.15 -43.01
C LYS A 8 -2.32 -35.51 -42.73
N THR A 9 -2.10 -34.30 -43.24
CA THR A 9 -0.95 -33.46 -42.87
C THR A 9 -1.11 -32.98 -41.42
N ALA A 10 -0.11 -33.28 -40.59
CA ALA A 10 -0.01 -32.79 -39.22
C ALA A 10 0.19 -31.27 -39.19
N PRO A 11 -0.29 -30.56 -38.15
CA PRO A 11 -0.06 -29.13 -38.01
C PRO A 11 1.43 -28.82 -37.82
N PRO A 12 1.93 -27.68 -38.33
CA PRO A 12 3.29 -27.25 -38.08
C PRO A 12 3.48 -26.95 -36.59
N SER A 13 4.50 -27.56 -35.98
CA SER A 13 4.93 -27.22 -34.62
C SER A 13 5.45 -25.79 -34.61
N LEU A 14 4.76 -24.88 -33.93
CA LEU A 14 5.22 -23.52 -33.67
C LEU A 14 6.42 -23.60 -32.72
N GLN A 15 7.61 -23.38 -33.27
CA GLN A 15 8.84 -23.28 -32.51
C GLN A 15 8.88 -21.90 -31.83
N PRO A 16 9.11 -21.79 -30.52
CA PRO A 16 9.19 -20.50 -29.84
C PRO A 16 10.42 -19.71 -30.33
N PRO A 17 10.33 -18.37 -30.43
CA PRO A 17 11.44 -17.54 -30.86
C PRO A 17 12.58 -17.56 -29.83
N SER A 18 13.79 -17.84 -30.31
CA SER A 18 15.03 -17.72 -29.55
C SER A 18 15.28 -16.27 -29.14
N THR A 19 15.34 -15.99 -27.85
CA THR A 19 15.70 -14.65 -27.34
C THR A 19 17.16 -14.33 -27.65
N PRO A 20 17.49 -13.13 -28.15
CA PRO A 20 18.89 -12.73 -28.31
C PRO A 20 19.55 -12.53 -26.93
N SER A 21 20.67 -13.22 -26.72
CA SER A 21 21.54 -13.00 -25.56
C SER A 21 22.11 -11.59 -25.60
N ASN A 22 21.62 -10.73 -24.71
CA ASN A 22 22.07 -9.36 -24.56
C ASN A 22 23.44 -9.35 -23.84
N ASN A 23 24.53 -9.36 -24.61
CA ASN A 23 25.89 -9.18 -24.08
C ASN A 23 26.07 -7.71 -23.67
N LEU A 24 25.70 -7.38 -22.44
CA LEU A 24 26.00 -6.09 -21.83
C LEU A 24 27.45 -6.06 -21.33
N PRO A 25 28.20 -4.96 -21.55
CA PRO A 25 29.58 -4.84 -21.08
C PRO A 25 29.65 -4.76 -19.54
N PRO A 26 30.79 -5.16 -18.92
CA PRO A 26 30.96 -5.09 -17.48
C PRO A 26 30.99 -3.63 -16.99
N ALA A 27 30.33 -3.36 -15.86
CA ALA A 27 30.32 -2.05 -15.22
C ALA A 27 31.71 -1.70 -14.65
N PRO A 28 32.11 -0.41 -14.65
CA PRO A 28 33.38 0.03 -14.09
C PRO A 28 33.40 -0.04 -12.55
N PRO A 29 34.59 -0.15 -11.95
CA PRO A 29 34.74 -0.20 -10.49
C PRO A 29 34.39 1.13 -9.82
N LEU A 30 33.70 1.06 -8.69
CA LEU A 30 33.32 2.21 -7.86
C LEU A 30 34.55 2.75 -7.09
N PRO A 31 34.70 4.08 -6.94
CA PRO A 31 35.77 4.67 -6.13
C PRO A 31 35.57 4.40 -4.62
N PRO A 32 36.66 4.41 -3.82
CA PRO A 32 36.59 4.21 -2.39
C PRO A 32 35.86 5.38 -1.70
N PRO A 33 35.14 5.13 -0.58
CA PRO A 33 34.45 6.17 0.14
C PRO A 33 35.45 7.10 0.83
N THR A 34 35.37 8.39 0.51
CA THR A 34 36.07 9.46 1.23
C THR A 34 35.47 9.56 2.64
N ALA A 35 36.31 9.38 3.67
CA ALA A 35 35.91 9.57 5.06
C ALA A 35 35.47 11.02 5.28
N VAL A 36 34.17 11.21 5.52
CA VAL A 36 33.60 12.49 5.91
C VAL A 36 33.82 12.69 7.41
N SER A 37 34.62 13.69 7.77
CA SER A 37 34.78 14.11 9.17
C SER A 37 33.45 14.54 9.74
N THR A 38 32.98 13.85 10.78
CA THR A 38 31.78 14.14 11.55
C THR A 38 31.88 15.50 12.24
N PRO A 39 31.00 16.47 11.97
CA PRO A 39 30.76 17.58 12.87
C PRO A 39 29.86 17.12 14.01
N GLN A 40 30.42 17.21 15.22
CA GLN A 40 29.76 17.41 16.51
C GLN A 40 28.39 16.76 16.74
N GLN A 41 28.42 15.74 17.59
CA GLN A 41 27.29 15.17 18.32
C GLN A 41 26.57 16.26 19.12
N ASN A 42 25.66 16.99 18.48
CA ASN A 42 24.50 17.50 19.19
C ASN A 42 23.65 16.29 19.54
N THR A 43 23.58 15.95 20.82
CA THR A 43 22.61 15.02 21.38
C THR A 43 21.21 15.59 21.14
N VAL A 44 20.69 15.40 19.93
CA VAL A 44 19.25 15.38 19.73
C VAL A 44 18.79 14.08 20.35
N SER A 45 18.29 14.18 21.58
CA SER A 45 17.47 13.14 22.19
C SER A 45 16.45 12.69 21.16
N VAL A 46 16.69 11.52 20.59
CA VAL A 46 15.67 10.76 19.90
C VAL A 46 14.53 10.63 20.92
N PRO A 47 13.33 11.16 20.68
CA PRO A 47 12.19 10.69 21.43
C PRO A 47 12.17 9.17 21.23
N PRO A 48 11.98 8.39 22.30
CA PRO A 48 11.86 6.95 22.15
C PRO A 48 10.84 6.69 21.04
N GLU A 49 11.19 5.77 20.15
CA GLU A 49 10.27 4.93 19.41
C GLU A 49 8.91 4.99 20.10
N ILE A 50 7.94 5.63 19.44
CA ILE A 50 6.58 5.67 19.94
C ILE A 50 6.14 4.23 19.90
N ALA A 51 6.43 3.51 20.99
CA ALA A 51 5.76 2.31 21.39
C ALA A 51 4.31 2.58 21.03
N ALA A 52 3.74 1.70 20.21
CA ALA A 52 2.32 1.64 19.95
C ALA A 52 1.63 1.78 21.30
N ASN A 53 1.29 3.01 21.63
CA ASN A 53 0.47 3.33 22.76
C ASN A 53 -0.89 3.13 22.11
N PRO A 54 -1.62 2.04 22.38
CA PRO A 54 -3.04 2.09 22.20
C PRO A 54 -3.50 3.17 23.19
N GLN A 55 -3.38 4.44 22.79
CA GLN A 55 -4.19 5.50 23.35
C GLN A 55 -5.59 5.05 22.98
N LEU A 56 -6.18 4.25 23.88
CA LEU A 56 -7.58 3.90 23.86
C LEU A 56 -8.30 5.19 23.53
N PRO A 57 -8.98 5.25 22.38
CA PRO A 57 -9.54 6.48 21.92
C PRO A 57 -10.50 6.96 22.99
N ARG A 58 -10.12 8.09 23.59
CA ARG A 58 -11.05 8.95 24.31
C ARG A 58 -12.26 9.05 23.40
N ASN A 59 -13.42 8.74 23.94
CA ASN A 59 -14.68 8.65 23.21
C ASN A 59 -14.95 9.99 22.49
N THR A 60 -14.36 10.19 21.30
CA THR A 60 -14.53 11.39 20.47
C THR A 60 -15.90 11.33 19.77
N GLY A 61 -16.72 10.31 20.05
CA GLY A 61 -17.91 10.01 19.28
C GLY A 61 -17.60 9.64 17.82
N HIS A 62 -16.34 9.37 17.48
CA HIS A 62 -15.88 9.02 16.14
C HIS A 62 -15.24 7.64 16.23
N GLN A 63 -15.84 6.63 15.58
CA GLN A 63 -15.38 5.24 15.62
C GLN A 63 -15.35 4.66 14.21
N LEU A 64 -14.28 3.95 13.86
CA LEU A 64 -14.31 3.10 12.67
C LEU A 64 -15.16 1.87 12.98
N VAL A 65 -16.29 1.69 12.31
CA VAL A 65 -17.18 0.55 12.53
C VAL A 65 -16.96 -0.58 11.54
N GLY A 66 -16.38 -0.28 10.38
CA GLY A 66 -16.12 -1.30 9.38
C GLY A 66 -15.32 -0.76 8.22
N VAL A 67 -14.77 -1.68 7.45
CA VAL A 67 -14.10 -1.38 6.18
C VAL A 67 -14.68 -2.33 5.13
N LEU A 68 -14.76 -1.84 3.91
CA LEU A 68 -15.22 -2.59 2.75
C LEU A 68 -14.14 -2.52 1.69
N GLU A 69 -13.47 -3.63 1.45
CA GLU A 69 -12.41 -3.76 0.45
C GLU A 69 -12.99 -4.50 -0.75
N SER A 70 -13.55 -3.75 -1.71
CA SER A 70 -14.17 -4.30 -2.91
C SER A 70 -13.24 -4.12 -4.12
N GLY A 71 -12.09 -4.81 -4.10
CA GLY A 71 -11.11 -4.79 -5.17
C GLY A 71 -10.49 -3.41 -5.39
N GLU A 72 -10.93 -2.71 -6.44
CA GLU A 72 -10.51 -1.35 -6.78
C GLU A 72 -11.21 -0.26 -5.95
N ARG A 73 -12.27 -0.61 -5.21
CA ARG A 73 -13.09 0.31 -4.42
C ARG A 73 -12.97 -0.06 -2.96
N SER A 74 -12.11 0.65 -2.24
CA SER A 74 -12.00 0.49 -0.79
C SER A 74 -12.70 1.65 -0.08
N THR A 75 -13.56 1.32 0.87
CA THR A 75 -14.40 2.28 1.61
C THR A 75 -14.29 2.00 3.09
N ALA A 76 -14.24 3.04 3.91
CA ALA A 76 -14.30 2.92 5.36
C ALA A 76 -15.64 3.44 5.88
N ILE A 77 -16.22 2.77 6.87
CA ILE A 77 -17.46 3.16 7.52
C ILE A 77 -17.11 3.65 8.92
N PHE A 78 -17.43 4.90 9.17
CA PHE A 78 -17.17 5.58 10.43
C PHE A 78 -18.48 6.03 11.06
N THR A 79 -18.62 5.86 12.36
CA THR A 79 -19.74 6.35 13.15
C THR A 79 -19.35 7.65 13.83
N PHE A 80 -20.13 8.70 13.59
CA PHE A 80 -20.00 10.04 14.17
C PHE A 80 -21.23 10.33 15.02
N ASN A 81 -21.09 10.46 16.34
CA ASN A 81 -22.19 10.72 17.28
C ASN A 81 -23.38 9.74 17.08
N GLY A 82 -23.07 8.46 16.82
CA GLY A 82 -24.09 7.43 16.55
C GLY A 82 -24.59 7.36 15.10
N MET A 83 -24.17 8.26 14.22
CA MET A 83 -24.49 8.21 12.78
C MET A 83 -23.36 7.58 11.98
N SER A 84 -23.62 6.41 11.38
CA SER A 84 -22.67 5.76 10.48
C SER A 84 -22.66 6.42 9.09
N ARG A 85 -21.46 6.69 8.58
CA ARG A 85 -21.21 7.24 7.24
C ARG A 85 -20.08 6.48 6.58
N ARG A 86 -20.16 6.35 5.26
CA ARG A 86 -19.13 5.74 4.43
C ARG A 86 -18.24 6.83 3.84
N PHE A 87 -16.96 6.52 3.71
CA PHE A 87 -15.94 7.40 3.17
C PHE A 87 -15.06 6.62 2.20
N GLU A 88 -14.81 7.20 1.03
CA GLU A 88 -13.96 6.62 0.00
C GLU A 88 -12.50 7.06 0.17
N ILE A 89 -11.57 6.34 -0.46
CA ILE A 89 -10.16 6.75 -0.49
C ILE A 89 -10.05 8.15 -1.14
N GLY A 90 -9.29 9.03 -0.51
CA GLY A 90 -9.14 10.44 -0.89
C GLY A 90 -10.23 11.35 -0.32
N GLU A 91 -11.25 10.81 0.35
CA GLU A 91 -12.31 11.60 0.96
C GLU A 91 -11.92 12.08 2.37
N ALA A 92 -12.42 13.26 2.74
CA ALA A 92 -12.24 13.80 4.07
C ALA A 92 -13.19 13.12 5.08
N VAL A 93 -12.60 12.47 6.07
CA VAL A 93 -13.26 11.75 7.16
C VAL A 93 -13.54 12.69 8.32
N GLY A 94 -14.83 12.93 8.59
CA GLY A 94 -15.29 13.73 9.71
C GLY A 94 -15.01 15.23 9.60
N SER A 95 -15.24 15.96 10.70
CA SER A 95 -15.06 17.43 10.76
C SER A 95 -13.62 17.86 11.01
N SER A 96 -12.74 16.93 11.40
CA SER A 96 -11.33 17.20 11.69
C SER A 96 -10.46 17.33 10.44
N GLY A 97 -10.99 17.00 9.26
CA GLY A 97 -10.28 17.14 7.99
C GLY A 97 -9.21 16.06 7.74
N GLY A 98 -9.32 14.90 8.38
CA GLY A 98 -8.45 13.76 8.07
C GLY A 98 -8.83 13.18 6.70
N ILE A 99 -7.88 12.81 5.86
CA ILE A 99 -8.12 12.19 4.56
C ILE A 99 -7.97 10.68 4.67
N LEU A 100 -8.95 9.91 4.18
CA LEU A 100 -8.79 8.46 4.10
C LEU A 100 -7.78 8.13 3.00
N MET A 101 -6.57 7.70 3.36
CA MET A 101 -5.55 7.30 2.37
C MET A 101 -5.69 5.85 1.93
N GLY A 102 -6.27 5.00 2.78
CA GLY A 102 -6.32 3.57 2.51
C GLY A 102 -7.16 2.83 3.52
N VAL A 103 -7.49 1.60 3.16
CA VAL A 103 -8.07 0.61 4.06
C VAL A 103 -7.37 -0.70 3.77
N GLN A 104 -6.88 -1.36 4.81
CA GLN A 104 -6.08 -2.58 4.70
C GLN A 104 -6.11 -3.34 6.03
N ASN A 105 -6.19 -4.66 6.00
CA ASN A 105 -6.16 -5.51 7.20
C ASN A 105 -7.20 -5.12 8.27
N GLN A 106 -8.41 -4.73 7.85
CA GLN A 106 -9.44 -4.20 8.77
C GLN A 106 -9.04 -2.92 9.52
N GLN A 107 -8.06 -2.17 8.99
CA GLN A 107 -7.66 -0.85 9.46
C GLN A 107 -7.92 0.21 8.41
N ALA A 108 -8.35 1.39 8.85
CA ALA A 108 -8.37 2.60 8.04
C ALA A 108 -7.09 3.42 8.26
N VAL A 109 -6.49 3.85 7.16
CA VAL A 109 -5.30 4.71 7.13
C VAL A 109 -5.76 6.14 6.88
N ILE A 110 -5.65 7.00 7.88
CA ILE A 110 -6.13 8.38 7.84
C ILE A 110 -4.93 9.32 7.89
N TYR A 111 -4.80 10.20 6.92
CA TYR A 111 -3.83 11.28 6.95
C TYR A 111 -4.44 12.53 7.59
N HIS A 112 -3.91 12.94 8.74
CA HIS A 112 -4.41 14.08 9.48
C HIS A 112 -3.25 14.92 9.99
N ASN A 113 -3.29 16.23 9.71
CA ASN A 113 -2.33 17.21 10.23
C ASN A 113 -0.85 16.85 9.98
N GLY A 114 -0.52 16.30 8.80
CA GLY A 114 0.85 15.90 8.44
C GLY A 114 1.26 14.50 8.90
N GLN A 115 0.39 13.77 9.59
CA GLN A 115 0.68 12.45 10.13
C GLN A 115 -0.31 11.39 9.62
N THR A 116 0.21 10.21 9.33
CA THR A 116 -0.61 9.04 9.00
C THR A 116 -0.99 8.30 10.27
N LYS A 117 -2.29 8.22 10.56
CA LYS A 117 -2.87 7.45 11.66
C LYS A 117 -3.48 6.16 11.12
N TYR A 118 -3.28 5.07 11.83
CA TYR A 118 -3.92 3.79 11.56
C TYR A 118 -5.01 3.58 12.60
N VAL A 119 -6.22 3.31 12.15
CA VAL A 119 -7.41 3.14 13.00
C VAL A 119 -7.98 1.76 12.74
N ASP A 120 -8.07 0.95 13.79
CA ASP A 120 -8.65 -0.40 13.72
C ASP A 120 -10.18 -0.36 13.78
N VAL A 121 -10.83 -1.38 13.21
CA VAL A 121 -12.29 -1.51 13.33
C VAL A 121 -12.65 -1.71 14.81
N GLY A 122 -13.64 -0.95 15.27
CA GLY A 122 -14.02 -0.85 16.68
C GLY A 122 -13.26 0.25 17.44
N GLN A 123 -12.22 0.85 16.86
CA GLN A 123 -11.45 1.92 17.48
C GLN A 123 -11.92 3.29 17.02
N GLY A 124 -11.95 4.24 17.95
CA GLY A 124 -12.04 5.66 17.66
C GLY A 124 -10.70 6.30 17.33
N PHE A 125 -10.74 7.57 16.94
CA PHE A 125 -9.56 8.33 16.53
C PHE A 125 -9.58 9.80 16.95
#